data_AF-A0A0C2X3G5-F1
#
_entry.id   AF-A0A0C2X3G5-F1
#
_cell.length_a   1.000
_cell.length_b   1.000
_cell.length_c   1.000
_cell.angle_alpha   90.00
_cell.angle_beta   90.00
_cell.angle_gamma   90.00
#
_symmetry.space_group_name_H-M   'P 1'
#
loop_
_entity.id
_entity.type
_entity.pdbx_description
1 polymer ?
#
loop_
_entity_poly.entity_id
_entity_poly.type
_entity_poly.pdbx_seq_one_letter_code
_entity_poly.pdbx_strand_id
1 'polypeptide(L)' 'MGALTPLYAATSPETENLGGKYFIPWARLGEPLEATQDPKLGQDFWEWCEEQVKDI' A
#
# COMPACT_ATOMS: atom_id res chain seq x y z
N MET A 1 10.01 -2.75 -14.37
CA MET A 1 9.60 -2.91 -12.95
C MET A 1 10.66 -3.75 -12.25
N GLY A 2 10.98 -3.45 -10.98
CA GLY A 2 12.05 -4.11 -10.24
C GLY A 2 12.21 -3.50 -8.85
N ALA A 3 13.34 -3.76 -8.18
CA ALA A 3 13.58 -3.36 -6.79
C ALA A 3 13.69 -1.84 -6.55
N LEU A 4 13.81 -1.02 -7.61
CA LEU A 4 14.02 0.42 -7.48
C LEU A 4 12.90 1.14 -6.71
N THR A 5 11.65 0.98 -7.16
CA THR A 5 10.51 1.63 -6.50
C THR A 5 10.37 1.22 -5.03
N PRO A 6 10.36 -0.07 -4.67
CA PRO A 6 10.24 -0.45 -3.25
C PRO A 6 11.46 -0.03 -2.41
N LEU A 7 12.68 -0.08 -2.97
CA LEU A 7 13.87 0.39 -2.26
C LEU A 7 13.78 1.91 -1.98
N TYR A 8 13.43 2.71 -2.98
CA TYR A 8 13.24 4.15 -2.82
C TYR A 8 12.15 4.46 -1.78
N ALA A 9 10.99 3.81 -1.87
CA ALA A 9 9.87 4.03 -0.95
C ALA A 9 10.25 3.71 0.51
N ALA A 10 11.08 2.68 0.72
CA ALA A 10 11.47 2.22 2.05
C ALA A 10 12.65 2.99 2.66
N THR A 11 13.54 3.58 1.84
CA THR A 11 14.83 4.10 2.36
C THR A 11 15.11 5.56 2.05
N SER A 12 14.37 6.20 1.15
CA SER A 12 14.63 7.60 0.80
C SER A 12 14.11 8.55 1.88
N PRO A 13 14.90 9.53 2.37
CA PRO A 13 14.40 10.57 3.27
C PRO A 13 13.24 11.37 2.67
N GLU A 14 13.16 11.46 1.34
CA GLU A 14 12.10 12.17 0.63
C GLU A 14 10.71 11.52 0.82
N THR A 15 10.66 10.25 1.24
CA THR A 15 9.40 9.50 1.39
C THR A 15 8.87 9.45 2.82
N GLU A 16 9.53 10.11 3.77
CA GLU A 16 9.19 10.13 5.19
C GLU A 16 7.70 10.48 5.44
N ASN A 17 7.17 11.46 4.71
CA ASN A 17 5.79 11.95 4.86
C ASN A 17 4.83 11.37 3.81
N LEU A 18 5.22 10.32 3.09
CA LEU A 18 4.42 9.70 2.02
C LEU A 18 3.78 8.37 2.43
N GLY A 19 3.69 8.10 3.74
CA GLY A 19 2.97 6.95 4.28
C GLY A 19 1.52 6.89 3.77
N GLY A 20 1.11 5.72 3.27
CA GLY A 20 -0.21 5.51 2.69
C GLY A 20 -0.38 6.01 1.24
N LYS A 21 0.63 6.66 0.65
CA LYS A 21 0.62 7.02 -0.78
C LYS A 21 0.98 5.82 -1.67
N TYR A 22 0.57 5.89 -2.93
CA TYR A 22 0.79 4.84 -3.92
C TYR A 22 1.91 5.24 -4.89
N PHE A 23 2.88 4.34 -5.08
CA PHE A 23 3.98 4.53 -6.02
C PHE A 23 3.81 3.66 -7.26
N ILE A 24 3.97 4.29 -8.43
CA ILE A 24 4.04 3.62 -9.73
C ILE A 24 5.50 3.36 -10.11
N PRO A 25 5.77 2.62 -11.20
CA PRO A 25 7.15 2.34 -11.62
C PRO A 25 8.01 3.60 -11.73
N TRP A 26 9.30 3.43 -11.40
CA TRP A 26 10.34 4.47 -11.38
C TRP A 26 10.18 5.52 -10.29
N ALA A 27 9.80 5.11 -9.07
CA ALA A 27 9.75 5.98 -7.88
C ALA A 27 8.88 7.24 -8.04
N ARG A 28 7.76 7.13 -8.77
CA ARG A 28 6.82 8.24 -8.96
C ARG A 28 5.55 8.01 -8.17
N LEU A 29 4.97 9.08 -7.65
CA LEU A 29 3.62 9.05 -7.10
C LEU A 29 2.61 8.80 -8.24
N GLY A 30 1.59 8.01 -7.93
CA GLY A 30 0.44 7.82 -8.79
C GLY A 30 -0.81 7.58 -7.97
N GLU A 31 -1.93 7.51 -8.66
CA GLU A 31 -3.22 7.22 -8.05
C GLU A 31 -3.55 5.73 -8.17
N PRO A 32 -3.99 5.07 -7.08
CA PRO A 32 -4.48 3.71 -7.14
C PRO A 32 -5.85 3.65 -7.84
N LEU A 33 -6.36 2.45 -8.09
CA LEU A 33 -7.69 2.28 -8.68
C LEU A 33 -8.77 2.85 -7.74
N GLU A 34 -9.77 3.52 -8.30
CA GLU A 34 -10.86 4.15 -7.54
C GLU A 34 -11.56 3.17 -6.59
N ALA A 35 -11.80 1.93 -7.03
CA ALA A 35 -12.42 0.89 -6.21
C ALA A 35 -11.62 0.51 -4.95
N THR A 36 -10.34 0.88 -4.86
CA THR A 36 -9.50 0.63 -3.67
C THR A 36 -9.65 1.70 -2.59
N GLN A 37 -10.40 2.78 -2.88
CA GLN A 37 -10.55 3.92 -1.98
C GLN A 37 -11.77 3.82 -1.07
N ASP A 38 -12.51 2.71 -1.10
CA ASP A 38 -13.62 2.45 -0.18
C ASP A 38 -13.07 2.01 1.21
N PRO A 39 -13.16 2.86 2.25
CA PRO A 39 -12.62 2.55 3.57
C PRO A 39 -13.43 1.45 4.28
N LYS A 40 -14.73 1.33 4.00
CA LYS A 40 -15.58 0.33 4.65
C LYS A 40 -15.25 -1.05 4.10
N LEU A 41 -15.13 -1.16 2.78
CA LEU A 41 -14.69 -2.40 2.13
C LEU A 41 -13.29 -2.82 2.61
N GLY A 42 -12.38 -1.85 2.78
CA GLY A 42 -11.04 -2.11 3.32
C GLY A 42 -11.07 -2.69 4.74
N GLN A 43 -11.92 -2.15 5.61
CA GLN A 43 -12.12 -2.67 6.97
C GLN A 43 -12.72 -4.07 6.97
N ASP A 44 -13.78 -4.30 6.20
CA ASP A 44 -14.47 -5.59 6.13
C ASP A 44 -13.51 -6.69 5.60
N PHE A 45 -12.64 -6.34 4.64
CA PHE A 45 -11.59 -7.23 4.15
C PHE A 45 -10.52 -7.53 5.20
N TRP A 46 -10.12 -6.53 5.99
CA TRP A 46 -9.16 -6.72 7.09
C TRP A 46 -9.68 -7.69 8.15
N GLU A 47 -10.91 -7.47 8.62
CA GLU A 47 -11.58 -8.35 9.60
C GLU A 47 -11.69 -9.79 9.08
N TRP A 48 -11.99 -9.95 7.78
CA TRP A 48 -12.04 -11.27 7.15
C TRP A 48 -10.67 -11.96 7.15
N CYS A 49 -9.59 -11.24 6.81
CA CYS A 49 -8.21 -11.76 6.82
C CYS A 49 -7.77 -12.20 8.22
N GLU A 50 -8.06 -11.40 9.25
CA GLU A 50 -7.74 -11.74 10.64
C GLU A 50 -8.45 -13.03 11.08
N GLU A 51 -9.72 -13.23 10.69
CA GLU A 51 -10.45 -14.45 11.00
C GLU A 51 -9.85 -15.69 10.30
N GLN A 52 -9.29 -15.54 9.09
CA GLN A 52 -8.70 -16.68 8.35
C GLN A 52 -7.44 -17.26 9.01
N VAL A 53 -6.72 -16.45 9.80
CA VAL A 53 -5.42 -16.83 10.40
C VAL A 53 -5.51 -17.04 11.91
N LYS A 54 -6.70 -16.95 12.48
CA LYS A 54 -6.93 -16.95 13.93
C LYS A 54 -6.49 -18.23 14.67
N ASP A 55 -6.50 -19.36 13.97
CA ASP A 55 -6.18 -20.69 14.50
C ASP A 55 -4.87 -21.28 13.97
N ILE A 56 -4.01 -20.43 13.37
CA ILE A 56 -2.65 -20.79 12.92
C ILE A 56 -1.64 -20.35 13.98
#